data_AF-A0A7C7GHE8-F1
#
_entry.id   AF-A0A7C7GHE8-F1
#
_cell.length_a   1.000
_cell.length_b   1.000
_cell.length_c   1.000
_cell.angle_alpha   90.00
_cell.angle_beta   90.00
_cell.angle_gamma   90.00
#
_symmetry.space_group_name_H-M   'P 1'
#
loop_
_entity.id
_entity.type
_entity.pdbx_description
1 polymer ?
#
loop_
_entity_poly.entity_id
_entity_poly.type
_entity_poly.pdbx_seq_one_letter_code
_entity_poly.pdbx_strand_id
1 'polypeptide(L)' 'DRFAGGPVGIDTLAAAISEERATIEDVYEPYLLQAGFIERTARGRIATAKAFEHFGRKTPPRQQTLTEG' A
#
# COMPACT_ATOMS: atom_id res chain seq x y z
N ASP A 1 -11.23 -7.19 -1.28
CA ASP A 1 -10.78 -6.66 0.03
C ASP A 1 -11.04 -5.19 0.20
N ARG A 2 -10.99 -4.76 1.48
CA ARG A 2 -11.52 -3.50 2.04
C ARG A 2 -11.19 -2.22 1.27
N PHE A 3 -10.03 -2.17 0.60
CA PHE A 3 -9.56 -0.99 -0.13
C PHE A 3 -9.18 -1.26 -1.58
N ALA A 4 -9.41 -2.48 -2.08
CA ALA A 4 -9.08 -2.88 -3.46
C ALA A 4 -7.66 -2.49 -3.95
N GLY A 5 -6.68 -2.45 -3.05
CA GLY A 5 -5.29 -2.08 -3.36
C GLY A 5 -4.95 -0.59 -3.23
N GLY A 6 -5.91 0.28 -2.88
CA GLY A 6 -5.69 1.71 -2.58
C GLY A 6 -6.02 2.66 -3.74
N PRO A 7 -5.67 3.96 -3.62
CA PRO A 7 -4.87 4.58 -2.56
C PRO A 7 -5.60 4.73 -1.21
N VAL A 8 -4.89 4.52 -0.11
CA VAL A 8 -5.43 4.67 1.27
C VAL A 8 -4.52 5.58 2.11
N GLY A 9 -5.12 6.54 2.82
CA GLY A 9 -4.40 7.40 3.75
C GLY A 9 -3.84 6.62 4.95
N ILE A 10 -2.75 7.12 5.53
CA ILE A 10 -2.08 6.44 6.65
C ILE A 10 -2.96 6.32 7.88
N ASP A 11 -3.71 7.37 8.22
CA ASP A 11 -4.58 7.36 9.39
C ASP A 11 -5.71 6.32 9.21
N THR A 12 -6.19 6.13 7.98
CA THR A 12 -7.16 5.09 7.65
C THR A 12 -6.56 3.68 7.73
N LEU A 13 -5.32 3.49 7.27
CA LEU A 13 -4.62 2.20 7.40
C LEU A 13 -4.35 1.86 8.86
N ALA A 14 -3.82 2.82 9.63
CA ALA A 14 -3.57 2.73 11.06
C ALA A 14 -4.84 2.30 11.82
N ALA A 15 -5.95 3.01 11.58
CA ALA A 15 -7.24 2.66 12.18
C ALA A 15 -7.74 1.26 11.77
N ALA A 16 -7.53 0.87 10.51
CA ALA A 16 -8.01 -0.41 9.98
C ALA A 16 -7.28 -1.64 10.56
N ILE A 17 -6.02 -1.48 10.99
CA ILE A 17 -5.22 -2.56 11.58
C ILE A 17 -4.94 -2.36 13.08
N SER A 18 -5.54 -1.33 13.70
CA SER A 18 -5.37 -0.98 15.11
C SER A 18 -3.90 -0.77 15.51
N GLU A 19 -3.14 -0.10 14.65
CA GLU A 19 -1.74 0.27 14.88
C GLU A 19 -1.59 1.78 14.96
N GLU A 20 -0.50 2.23 15.59
CA GLU A 20 -0.12 3.64 15.52
C GLU A 20 0.44 3.99 14.14
N ARG A 21 0.14 5.21 13.69
CA ARG A 21 0.68 5.76 12.45
C ARG A 21 2.22 5.68 12.41
N ALA A 22 2.87 6.07 13.51
CA ALA A 22 4.33 6.08 13.60
C ALA A 22 4.92 4.68 13.44
N THR A 23 4.31 3.66 14.04
CA THR A 23 4.72 2.25 13.85
C THR A 23 4.70 1.86 12.37
N ILE A 24 3.65 2.25 11.64
CA ILE A 24 3.58 1.95 10.20
C ILE A 24 4.67 2.69 9.43
N GLU A 25 4.83 4.00 9.65
CA GLU A 25 5.77 4.82 8.88
C GLU A 25 7.25 4.51 9.19
N ASP A 26 7.56 4.21 10.45
CA ASP A 26 8.94 4.11 10.93
C ASP A 26 9.43 2.66 11.01
N VAL A 27 8.53 1.68 11.14
CA VAL A 27 8.88 0.26 11.29
C VAL A 27 8.53 -0.54 10.03
N TYR A 28 7.29 -0.44 9.54
CA TYR A 28 6.83 -1.32 8.46
C TYR A 28 7.14 -0.78 7.06
N GLU A 29 6.88 0.50 6.81
CA GLU A 29 7.03 1.09 5.47
C GLU A 29 8.46 1.07 4.91
N PRO A 30 9.55 1.22 5.70
CA PRO A 30 10.90 1.17 5.15
C PRO A 30 11.16 -0.12 4.35
N TYR A 31 10.78 -1.27 4.90
CA TYR A 31 10.92 -2.55 4.22
C TYR A 31 9.93 -2.70 3.05
N LEU A 32 8.65 -2.38 3.26
CA LEU A 32 7.62 -2.59 2.24
C LEU A 32 7.84 -1.73 1.00
N LEU A 33 8.36 -0.51 1.17
CA LEU A 33 8.76 0.38 0.08
C LEU A 33 10.01 -0.15 -0.63
N GLN A 34 11.07 -0.49 0.13
CA GLN A 34 12.31 -1.01 -0.46
C GLN A 34 12.09 -2.32 -1.21
N ALA A 35 11.24 -3.20 -0.68
CA ALA A 35 10.88 -4.45 -1.31
C ALA A 35 9.89 -4.27 -2.48
N GLY A 36 9.33 -3.08 -2.70
CA GLY A 36 8.40 -2.79 -3.79
C GLY A 36 7.02 -3.42 -3.61
N PHE A 37 6.58 -3.65 -2.37
CA PHE A 37 5.23 -4.16 -2.06
C PHE A 37 4.18 -3.04 -2.00
N ILE A 38 4.60 -1.85 -1.62
CA ILE A 38 3.73 -0.67 -1.61
C ILE A 38 4.40 0.51 -2.31
N GLU A 39 3.60 1.45 -2.76
CA GLU A 39 4.02 2.77 -3.23
C GLU A 39 3.34 3.86 -2.39
N ARG A 40 4.07 4.95 -2.12
CA ARG A 40 3.51 6.19 -1.55
C ARG A 40 3.11 7.12 -2.69
N THR A 41 1.89 7.63 -2.65
CA THR A 41 1.40 8.69 -3.56
C THR A 41 0.84 9.86 -2.75
N ALA A 42 0.61 11.00 -3.40
CA ALA A 42 -0.06 12.14 -2.77
C ALA A 42 -1.46 11.80 -2.20
N ARG A 43 -2.10 10.75 -2.71
CA ARG A 43 -3.44 10.30 -2.28
C ARG A 43 -3.42 9.19 -1.22
N GLY A 44 -2.24 8.67 -0.88
CA GLY A 44 -2.08 7.57 0.06
C GLY A 44 -1.22 6.42 -0.49
N ARG A 45 -1.25 5.29 0.23
CA ARG A 45 -0.48 4.09 -0.08
C ARG A 45 -1.25 3.18 -1.02
N ILE A 46 -0.54 2.59 -1.98
CA ILE A 46 -1.09 1.66 -2.97
C ILE A 46 -0.31 0.34 -2.86
N ALA A 47 -1.01 -0.78 -2.88
CA ALA A 47 -0.38 -2.11 -3.01
C ALA A 47 0.02 -2.33 -4.47
N THR A 48 1.27 -2.71 -4.71
CA THR A 48 1.80 -2.95 -6.06
C THR A 48 1.37 -4.32 -6.59
N ALA A 49 1.54 -4.57 -7.89
CA ALA A 49 1.33 -5.89 -8.48
C ALA A 49 2.14 -6.99 -7.78
N LYS A 50 3.37 -6.67 -7.32
CA LYS A 50 4.23 -7.59 -6.57
C LYS A 50 3.58 -8.05 -5.25
N ALA A 51 2.88 -7.16 -4.55
CA ALA A 51 2.14 -7.54 -3.35
C ALA A 51 1.01 -8.52 -3.67
N PHE A 52 0.23 -8.26 -4.73
CA PHE A 52 -0.82 -9.18 -5.16
C PHE A 52 -0.26 -10.55 -5.52
N GLU A 53 0.83 -10.61 -6.29
CA GLU A 53 1.51 -11.85 -6.66
C GLU A 53 2.02 -12.62 -5.43
N HIS A 54 2.69 -11.94 -4.50
CA HIS A 54 3.22 -12.55 -3.28
C HIS A 54 2.13 -13.19 -2.42
N PHE A 55 0.93 -12.60 -2.39
CA PHE A 55 -0.21 -13.15 -1.67
C PHE A 55 -1.09 -14.09 -2.53
N GLY A 56 -0.69 -14.44 -3.76
CA GLY A 56 -1.45 -15.32 -4.64
C GLY A 56 -2.79 -14.74 -5.09
N ARG A 57 -2.89 -13.42 -5.20
CA ARG A 57 -4.14 -12.69 -5.51
C ARG A 57 -4.12 -12.11 -6.91
N LYS A 58 -5.30 -11.96 -7.51
CA LYS A 58 -5.47 -11.25 -8.78
C LYS A 58 -5.31 -9.75 -8.55
N THR A 59 -4.44 -9.11 -9.32
CA THR A 59 -4.32 -7.65 -9.35
C THR A 59 -5.62 -7.04 -9.90
N PRO A 60 -6.20 -6.03 -9.24
CA PRO A 60 -7.38 -5.37 -9.76
C PRO A 60 -7.06 -4.66 -11.09
N PRO A 61 -7.99 -4.67 -12.07
CA PRO A 61 -7.80 -3.91 -13.30
C PRO A 61 -7.72 -2.42 -12.94
N ARG A 62 -6.59 -1.77 -13.25
CA ARG A 62 -6.29 -0.30 -13.20
C ARG A 62 -5.18 0.20 -12.25
N GLN A 63 -4.32 -0.64 -11.67
CA GLN A 63 -3.21 -0.11 -10.85
C GLN A 63 -1.95 0.35 -11.61
N GLN A 64 -1.92 0.33 -12.95
CA GLN A 64 -0.69 0.60 -13.73
C GLN A 64 -0.38 2.08 -14.04
N THR A 65 -1.21 3.06 -13.65
CA THR A 65 -1.07 4.45 -14.16
C THR A 65 -0.79 5.52 -13.09
N LEU A 66 0.03 5.27 -12.07
CA LEU A 66 0.39 6.33 -11.10
C LEU A 66 1.89 6.52 -10.88
N THR A 67 2.75 5.90 -11.68
CA THR A 67 4.22 6.12 -11.65
C THR A 67 4.72 7.04 -12.78
N GLU A 68 3.89 7.95 -13.30
CA GLU A 68 4.34 8.96 -14.27
C GLU A 68 4.01 10.38 -13.77
N GLY A 69 5.08 11.14 -13.55
CA GLY A 69 5.09 12.53 -13.08
C GLY A 69 6.40 12.88 -12.41
#